data_AF-A0A835YRH2-F1
#
_entry.id   AF-A0A835YRH2-F1
#
_cell.length_a   1.000
_cell.length_b   1.000
_cell.length_c   1.000
_cell.angle_alpha   90.00
_cell.angle_beta   90.00
_cell.angle_gamma   90.00
#
_symmetry.space_group_name_H-M   'P 1'
#
loop_
_entity.id
_entity.type
_entity.pdbx_description
1 polymer ?
#
loop_
_entity_poly.entity_id
_entity_poly.type
_entity_poly.pdbx_seq_one_letter_code
_entity_poly.pdbx_strand_id
1 'polypeptide(L)'
;MALPTKLPPGIQAERVQRLNSLPPSGDGKYVLYWMQRSVRTEYNHALEYAIHTANAMGLPVCVLFVLTQGYPGANERHYAFLLQGLADALSALQRRGVRLATRLARDGSVPAAVLRHAADAAVLVTDRGYTRVLRGWREEVGGGAQCAVVQVCRCGVVWRRVGSNVFSDPPYLAQ
;
A
#
# COMPACT_ATOMS: atom_id res chain seq x y z
N MET A 1 8.41 -19.78 -0.95
CA MET A 1 7.36 -18.99 -1.66
C MET A 1 8.02 -17.78 -2.31
N ALA A 2 7.68 -17.43 -3.55
CA ALA A 2 8.31 -16.32 -4.28
C ALA A 2 7.26 -15.30 -4.73
N LEU A 3 7.67 -14.04 -4.92
CA LEU A 3 6.80 -13.04 -5.54
C LEU A 3 6.47 -13.45 -6.98
N PRO A 4 5.26 -13.15 -7.48
CA PRO A 4 4.89 -13.49 -8.85
C PRO A 4 5.83 -12.81 -9.85
N THR A 5 6.39 -13.61 -10.76
CA THR A 5 7.26 -13.14 -11.86
C THR A 5 6.47 -12.45 -12.96
N LYS A 6 5.20 -12.83 -13.14
CA LYS A 6 4.29 -12.19 -14.09
C LYS A 6 3.47 -11.13 -13.37
N LEU A 7 3.41 -9.93 -13.94
CA LEU A 7 2.57 -8.85 -13.42
C LEU A 7 1.13 -8.99 -13.93
N PRO A 8 0.14 -8.44 -13.20
CA PRO A 8 -1.23 -8.38 -13.69
C PRO A 8 -1.31 -7.64 -15.04
N PRO A 9 -2.24 -8.02 -15.93
CA PRO A 9 -2.48 -7.29 -17.17
C PRO A 9 -2.70 -5.79 -16.89
N GLY A 10 -2.01 -4.92 -17.63
CA GLY A 10 -2.12 -3.46 -17.49
C GLY A 10 -1.25 -2.84 -16.39
N ILE A 11 -0.46 -3.63 -15.64
CA ILE A 11 0.55 -3.10 -14.70
C ILE A 11 1.94 -3.24 -15.29
N GLN A 12 2.58 -2.10 -15.56
CA GLN A 12 3.97 -2.02 -16.02
C GLN A 12 4.95 -2.25 -14.85
N ALA A 13 6.09 -2.89 -15.12
CA ALA A 13 7.07 -3.26 -14.09
C ALA A 13 7.65 -2.05 -13.36
N GLU A 14 7.78 -0.92 -14.04
CA GLU A 14 8.28 0.33 -13.51
C GLU A 14 7.37 0.96 -12.44
N ARG A 15 6.13 0.48 -12.35
CA ARG A 15 5.18 0.89 -11.31
C ARG A 15 5.40 0.12 -10.01
N VAL A 16 6.11 -1.00 -10.04
CA VAL A 16 6.31 -1.89 -8.90
C VAL A 16 7.72 -1.69 -8.35
N GLN A 17 7.82 -1.30 -7.09
CA GLN A 17 9.09 -1.07 -6.42
C GLN A 17 9.13 -1.86 -5.12
N ARG A 18 10.17 -2.66 -4.91
CA ARG A 18 10.43 -3.27 -3.61
C ARG A 18 11.00 -2.22 -2.66
N LEU A 19 10.43 -2.14 -1.45
CA LEU A 19 10.93 -1.28 -0.38
C LEU A 19 11.95 -1.99 0.51
N ASN A 20 12.04 -3.33 0.42
CA ASN A 20 13.06 -4.12 1.07
C ASN A 20 13.49 -5.32 0.20
N SER A 21 14.58 -5.99 0.61
CA SER A 21 15.13 -7.15 -0.10
C SER A 21 14.64 -8.49 0.47
N LEU A 22 13.75 -8.48 1.47
CA LEU A 22 13.25 -9.69 2.12
C LEU A 22 12.35 -10.54 1.20
N PRO A 23 12.40 -11.87 1.31
CA PRO A 23 11.47 -12.75 0.61
C PRO A 23 10.06 -12.66 1.21
N PRO A 24 9.02 -13.14 0.50
CA PRO A 24 7.73 -13.39 1.12
C PRO A 24 7.85 -14.31 2.33
N SER A 25 7.09 -14.04 3.39
CA SER A 25 7.06 -14.92 4.57
C SER A 25 6.36 -16.23 4.23
N GLY A 26 7.00 -17.36 4.52
CA GLY A 26 6.46 -18.70 4.28
C GLY A 26 5.25 -19.04 5.16
N ASP A 27 5.21 -18.49 6.37
CA ASP A 27 4.16 -18.73 7.37
C ASP A 27 3.07 -17.64 7.34
N GLY A 28 3.11 -16.76 6.34
CA GLY A 28 2.15 -15.67 6.19
C GLY A 28 0.75 -16.18 5.88
N LYS A 29 -0.25 -15.66 6.61
CA LYS A 29 -1.65 -16.09 6.52
C LYS A 29 -2.43 -15.38 5.42
N TYR A 30 -1.95 -14.24 4.95
CA TYR A 30 -2.60 -13.41 3.94
C TYR A 30 -1.61 -12.48 3.24
N VAL A 31 -2.01 -11.94 2.10
CA VAL A 31 -1.36 -10.78 1.48
C VAL A 31 -2.03 -9.51 2.00
N LEU A 32 -1.23 -8.62 2.59
CA LEU A 32 -1.71 -7.39 3.18
C LEU A 32 -1.60 -6.25 2.18
N TYR A 33 -2.71 -5.60 1.84
CA TYR A 33 -2.70 -4.35 1.09
C TYR A 33 -2.95 -3.17 2.02
N TRP A 34 -1.91 -2.39 2.30
CA TRP A 34 -2.05 -1.11 3.00
C TRP A 34 -2.56 -0.04 2.04
N MET A 35 -3.85 0.26 2.16
CA MET A 35 -4.55 1.29 1.41
C MET A 35 -4.45 2.62 2.17
N GLN A 36 -3.97 3.68 1.52
CA GLN A 36 -3.81 4.98 2.18
C GLN A 36 -4.31 6.14 1.31
N ARG A 37 -3.91 6.24 0.04
CA ARG A 37 -4.25 7.38 -0.83
C ARG A 37 -5.39 7.14 -1.81
N SER A 38 -5.68 5.90 -2.19
CA SER A 38 -6.90 5.61 -2.96
C SER A 38 -7.78 4.65 -2.21
N VAL A 39 -8.65 5.26 -1.41
CA VAL A 39 -9.85 4.64 -0.86
C VAL A 39 -10.84 4.42 -2.00
N ARG A 40 -10.44 3.59 -2.98
CA ARG A 40 -11.18 3.23 -4.19
C ARG A 40 -10.80 1.81 -4.57
N THR A 41 -11.79 1.05 -5.03
CA THR A 41 -11.65 -0.34 -5.46
C THR A 41 -11.47 -0.49 -6.95
N GLU A 42 -11.98 0.47 -7.73
CA GLU A 42 -11.87 0.48 -9.19
C GLU A 42 -10.58 1.17 -9.64
N TYR A 43 -9.95 0.63 -10.69
CA TYR A 43 -8.69 1.11 -11.26
C TYR A 43 -7.54 1.26 -10.24
N ASN A 44 -7.54 0.44 -9.19
CA ASN A 44 -6.50 0.46 -8.18
C ASN A 44 -5.44 -0.61 -8.45
N HIS A 45 -4.39 -0.23 -9.20
CA HIS A 45 -3.28 -1.13 -9.54
C HIS A 45 -2.62 -1.81 -8.32
N ALA A 46 -2.59 -1.14 -7.15
CA ALA A 46 -2.03 -1.73 -5.95
C ALA A 46 -2.92 -2.86 -5.40
N LEU A 47 -4.24 -2.69 -5.47
CA LEU A 47 -5.20 -3.73 -5.11
C LEU A 47 -5.14 -4.90 -6.09
N GLU A 48 -5.08 -4.64 -7.40
CA GLU A 48 -4.97 -5.70 -8.41
C GLU A 48 -3.65 -6.47 -8.29
N TYR A 49 -2.55 -5.78 -7.99
CA TYR A 49 -1.27 -6.43 -7.69
C TYR A 49 -1.35 -7.31 -6.44
N ALA A 50 -1.99 -6.83 -5.37
CA ALA A 50 -2.18 -7.62 -4.15
C ALA A 50 -3.04 -8.86 -4.40
N ILE A 51 -4.15 -8.73 -5.13
CA ILE A 51 -5.02 -9.86 -5.50
C ILE A 51 -4.28 -10.88 -6.36
N HIS A 52 -3.54 -10.42 -7.37
CA HIS A 52 -2.77 -11.32 -8.22
C HIS A 52 -1.68 -12.06 -7.42
N THR A 53 -0.99 -11.36 -6.52
CA THR A 53 0.02 -11.94 -5.63
C THR A 53 -0.61 -12.99 -4.71
N ALA A 54 -1.76 -12.67 -4.12
CA ALA A 54 -2.48 -13.57 -3.22
C ALA A 54 -2.98 -14.83 -3.95
N ASN A 55 -3.55 -14.66 -5.15
CA ASN A 55 -3.97 -15.77 -6.00
C ASN A 55 -2.80 -16.68 -6.38
N ALA A 56 -1.64 -16.11 -6.74
CA ALA A 56 -0.44 -16.87 -7.07
C ALA A 56 0.13 -17.64 -5.85
N MET A 57 -0.12 -17.14 -4.64
CA MET A 57 0.31 -17.76 -3.38
C MET A 57 -0.77 -18.67 -2.75
N GLY A 58 -1.98 -18.73 -3.31
CA GLY A 58 -3.11 -19.45 -2.70
C GLY A 58 -3.55 -18.86 -1.35
N LEU A 59 -3.29 -17.58 -1.11
CA LEU A 59 -3.59 -16.88 0.14
C LEU A 59 -4.75 -15.88 -0.04
N PRO A 60 -5.50 -15.56 1.02
CA PRO A 60 -6.49 -14.49 0.98
C PRO A 60 -5.83 -13.09 0.96
N VAL A 61 -6.57 -12.09 0.46
CA VAL A 61 -6.19 -10.67 0.54
C VAL A 61 -6.86 -10.02 1.74
N CYS A 62 -6.08 -9.28 2.52
CA CYS A 62 -6.57 -8.39 3.56
C CYS A 62 -6.18 -6.95 3.21
N VAL A 63 -7.16 -6.05 3.12
CA VAL A 63 -6.92 -4.62 2.95
C VAL A 63 -6.88 -3.98 4.33
N LEU A 64 -5.87 -3.16 4.59
CA LEU A 64 -5.73 -2.40 5.82
C LEU A 64 -5.81 -0.91 5.52
N PHE A 65 -6.70 -0.22 6.23
CA PHE A 65 -6.77 1.23 6.26
C PHE A 65 -6.47 1.72 7.68
N VAL A 66 -5.47 2.59 7.83
CA VAL A 66 -5.08 3.14 9.13
C VAL A 66 -5.44 4.62 9.17
N LEU A 67 -6.39 4.96 10.05
CA LEU A 67 -6.76 6.33 10.40
C LEU A 67 -5.75 6.89 11.40
N THR A 68 -5.35 8.14 11.21
CA THR A 68 -4.61 8.92 12.20
C THR A 68 -5.39 10.19 12.49
N GLN A 69 -5.44 10.62 13.75
CA GLN A 69 -6.14 11.84 14.16
C GLN A 69 -5.30 13.10 13.87
N GLY A 70 -3.98 12.94 13.74
CA GLY A 70 -3.02 14.03 13.57
C GLY A 70 -2.64 14.32 12.11
N TYR A 71 -3.46 13.97 11.11
CA TYR A 71 -3.10 14.28 9.74
C TYR A 71 -3.05 15.81 9.53
N PRO A 72 -1.93 16.38 9.03
CA PRO A 72 -1.78 17.82 8.93
C PRO A 72 -2.91 18.48 8.15
N GLY A 73 -3.60 19.44 8.76
CA GLY A 73 -4.68 20.21 8.11
C GLY A 73 -6.01 19.47 7.95
N ALA A 74 -6.19 18.29 8.57
CA ALA A 74 -7.47 17.59 8.55
C ALA A 74 -8.48 18.23 9.53
N ASN A 75 -9.58 18.77 9.02
CA ASN A 75 -10.73 19.21 9.82
C ASN A 75 -11.79 18.09 9.87
N GLU A 76 -12.82 18.26 10.69
CA GLU A 76 -13.90 17.28 10.85
C GLU A 76 -14.59 16.92 9.52
N ARG A 77 -14.72 17.86 8.60
CA ARG A 77 -15.33 17.63 7.27
C ARG A 77 -14.46 16.72 6.40
N HIS A 78 -13.14 16.84 6.49
CA HIS A 78 -12.21 15.94 5.80
C HIS A 78 -12.37 14.50 6.29
N TYR A 79 -12.56 14.30 7.60
CA TYR A 79 -12.82 12.97 8.16
C TYR A 79 -14.20 12.43 7.77
N ALA A 80 -15.24 13.26 7.78
CA ALA A 80 -16.57 12.84 7.35
C ALA A 80 -16.56 12.32 5.90
N PHE A 81 -15.94 13.08 4.99
CA PHE A 81 -15.81 12.67 3.58
C PHE A 81 -14.98 11.39 3.41
N LEU A 82 -13.89 11.25 4.17
CA LEU A 82 -13.04 10.07 4.15
C LEU A 82 -13.77 8.82 4.66
N LEU A 83 -14.57 8.95 5.72
CA LEU A 83 -15.35 7.84 6.27
C LEU A 83 -16.47 7.40 5.32
N GLN A 84 -17.11 8.34 4.63
CA GLN A 84 -18.08 8.02 3.56
C GLN A 84 -17.41 7.22 2.43
N GLY A 85 -16.28 7.71 1.90
CA GLY A 85 -15.55 6.98 0.86
C GLY A 85 -15.04 5.61 1.32
N LEU A 86 -14.73 5.46 2.62
CA LEU A 86 -14.33 4.18 3.21
C LEU A 86 -15.49 3.19 3.29
N ALA A 87 -16.71 3.66 3.56
CA ALA A 87 -17.92 2.83 3.55
C ALA A 87 -18.23 2.31 2.14
N ASP A 88 -18.07 3.15 1.11
CA ASP A 88 -18.22 2.74 -0.28
C ASP A 88 -17.16 1.72 -0.68
N ALA A 89 -15.90 1.96 -0.31
CA ALA A 89 -14.80 1.05 -0.56
C ALA A 89 -14.99 -0.30 0.15
N LEU A 90 -15.49 -0.30 1.39
CA LEU A 90 -15.84 -1.51 2.12
C LEU A 90 -16.87 -2.33 1.35
N SER A 91 -17.97 -1.69 0.91
CA SER A 91 -19.05 -2.35 0.19
C SER A 91 -18.57 -2.94 -1.15
N ALA A 92 -17.68 -2.23 -1.85
CA ALA A 92 -17.10 -2.71 -3.09
C ALA A 92 -16.08 -3.85 -2.88
N LEU A 93 -15.27 -3.81 -1.82
CA LEU A 93 -14.35 -4.90 -1.46
C LEU A 93 -15.10 -6.15 -1.03
N GLN A 94 -16.18 -6.00 -0.26
CA GLN A 94 -17.04 -7.11 0.16
C GLN A 94 -17.67 -7.83 -1.03
N ARG A 95 -18.16 -7.09 -2.03
CA ARG A 95 -18.66 -7.67 -3.30
C ARG A 95 -17.61 -8.49 -4.05
N ARG A 96 -16.33 -8.18 -3.85
CA ARG A 96 -15.18 -8.91 -4.42
C ARG A 96 -14.65 -10.02 -3.50
N GLY A 97 -15.28 -10.26 -2.34
CA GLY A 97 -14.82 -11.24 -1.36
C GLY A 97 -13.54 -10.83 -0.59
N VAL A 98 -13.16 -9.55 -0.65
CA VAL A 98 -11.95 -9.04 -0.01
C VAL A 98 -12.28 -8.41 1.34
N ARG A 99 -11.52 -8.76 2.38
CA ARG A 99 -11.71 -8.20 3.73
C ARG A 99 -11.02 -6.85 3.86
N LEU A 100 -11.71 -5.88 4.46
CA LEU A 100 -11.13 -4.58 4.85
C LEU A 100 -11.08 -4.48 6.37
N ALA A 101 -9.88 -4.28 6.92
CA ALA A 101 -9.63 -3.96 8.30
C ALA A 101 -9.35 -2.46 8.44
N THR A 102 -10.11 -1.78 9.29
CA THR A 102 -9.86 -0.39 9.65
C THR A 102 -9.22 -0.32 11.03
N ARG A 103 -8.19 0.50 11.18
CA ARG A 103 -7.50 0.71 12.46
C ARG A 103 -7.34 2.19 12.73
N LEU A 104 -7.46 2.57 13.99
CA LEU A 104 -7.05 3.88 14.46
C LEU A 104 -5.62 3.76 14.99
N ALA A 105 -4.71 4.60 14.52
CA ALA A 105 -3.38 4.75 15.08
C ALA A 105 -3.47 5.47 16.44
N ARG A 106 -3.93 4.74 17.47
CA ARG A 106 -4.12 5.26 18.83
C ARG A 106 -2.83 5.79 19.44
N ASP A 107 -1.71 5.16 19.09
CA ASP A 107 -0.36 5.52 19.56
C ASP A 107 0.29 6.62 18.68
N GLY A 108 -0.46 7.20 17.74
CA GLY A 108 0.04 8.21 16.78
C GLY A 108 0.88 7.66 15.62
N SER A 109 1.42 6.43 15.72
CA SER A 109 2.23 5.82 14.67
C SER A 109 1.39 4.96 13.71
N VAL A 110 1.18 5.46 12.50
CA VAL A 110 0.63 4.69 11.38
C VAL A 110 1.53 3.51 11.00
N PRO A 111 2.87 3.68 10.85
CA PRO A 111 3.79 2.57 10.58
C PRO A 111 3.67 1.44 11.60
N ALA A 112 3.64 1.73 12.89
CA ALA A 112 3.52 0.70 13.93
C ALA A 112 2.22 -0.11 13.79
N ALA A 113 1.09 0.55 13.48
CA ALA A 113 -0.16 -0.14 13.23
C ALA A 113 -0.10 -1.05 11.99
N VAL A 114 0.58 -0.62 10.92
CA VAL A 114 0.80 -1.42 9.71
C VAL A 114 1.70 -2.62 10.02
N LEU A 115 2.81 -2.41 10.73
CA LEU A 115 3.78 -3.45 11.07
C LEU A 115 3.16 -4.56 11.92
N ARG A 116 2.29 -4.22 12.88
CA ARG A 116 1.53 -5.21 13.67
C ARG A 116 0.70 -6.15 12.79
N HIS A 117 0.12 -5.65 11.70
CA HIS A 117 -0.62 -6.47 10.76
C HIS A 117 0.30 -7.17 9.74
N ALA A 118 1.44 -6.57 9.41
CA ALA A 118 2.42 -7.17 8.51
C ALA A 118 3.11 -8.40 9.11
N ALA A 119 3.13 -8.56 10.44
CA ALA A 119 3.74 -9.70 11.14
C ALA A 119 3.15 -11.05 10.70
N ASP A 120 1.84 -11.12 10.48
CA ASP A 120 1.16 -12.33 9.97
C ASP A 120 1.02 -12.35 8.43
N ALA A 121 1.55 -11.35 7.74
CA ALA A 121 1.39 -11.21 6.29
C ALA A 121 2.54 -11.89 5.53
N ALA A 122 2.19 -12.59 4.45
CA ALA A 122 3.16 -13.16 3.52
C ALA A 122 3.90 -12.07 2.73
N VAL A 123 3.14 -11.06 2.30
CA VAL A 123 3.62 -9.90 1.54
C VAL A 123 2.82 -8.69 1.96
N LEU A 124 3.50 -7.56 2.13
CA LEU A 124 2.88 -6.25 2.32
C LEU A 124 2.95 -5.45 1.01
N VAL A 125 1.80 -5.06 0.49
CA VAL A 125 1.65 -4.20 -0.67
C VAL A 125 1.18 -2.82 -0.20
N THR A 126 1.76 -1.74 -0.69
CA THR A 126 1.33 -0.37 -0.38
C THR A 126 1.20 0.47 -1.65
N ASP A 127 0.35 1.49 -1.61
CA ASP A 127 0.39 2.55 -2.63
C ASP A 127 1.53 3.55 -2.38
N ARG A 128 1.93 4.26 -3.43
CA ARG A 128 2.98 5.28 -3.34
C ARG A 128 2.49 6.55 -2.64
N GLY A 129 3.25 6.96 -1.61
CA GLY A 129 3.12 8.23 -0.92
C GLY A 129 4.13 9.25 -1.46
N TYR A 130 3.66 10.47 -1.77
CA TYR A 130 4.51 11.51 -2.38
C TYR A 130 4.98 12.57 -1.38
N THR A 131 4.22 12.82 -0.32
CA THR A 131 4.61 13.79 0.70
C THR A 131 5.70 13.22 1.60
N ARG A 132 6.52 14.10 2.20
CA ARG A 132 7.63 13.73 3.09
C ARG A 132 7.19 12.78 4.21
N VAL A 133 6.05 13.07 4.86
CA VAL A 133 5.46 12.23 5.92
C VAL A 133 5.12 10.82 5.40
N LEU A 134 4.47 10.75 4.23
CA LEU A 134 4.05 9.47 3.66
C LEU A 134 5.25 8.62 3.20
N ARG A 135 6.31 9.25 2.70
CA ARG A 135 7.57 8.59 2.37
C ARG A 135 8.25 8.03 3.61
N GLY A 136 8.37 8.84 4.67
CA GLY A 136 8.95 8.41 5.95
C GLY A 136 8.24 7.19 6.53
N TRP A 137 6.90 7.15 6.49
CA TRP A 137 6.16 5.97 6.94
C TRP A 137 6.48 4.70 6.14
N ARG A 138 6.73 4.82 4.83
CA ARG A 138 7.04 3.68 3.96
C ARG A 138 8.49 3.21 4.14
N GLU A 139 9.40 4.12 4.45
CA GLU A 139 10.77 3.80 4.85
C GLU A 139 10.77 3.03 6.19
N GLU A 140 10.03 3.51 7.19
CA GLU A 140 9.88 2.84 8.50
C GLU A 140 9.25 1.45 8.35
N VAL A 141 8.16 1.35 7.57
CA VAL A 141 7.51 0.06 7.29
C VAL A 141 8.43 -0.88 6.50
N GLY A 142 9.17 -0.36 5.51
CA GLY A 142 10.12 -1.14 4.72
C GLY A 142 11.25 -1.73 5.56
N GLY A 143 11.77 -0.96 6.52
CA GLY A 143 12.81 -1.40 7.45
C GLY A 143 12.31 -2.28 8.59
N GLY A 144 11.06 -2.09 9.05
CA GLY A 144 10.50 -2.82 10.19
C GLY A 144 9.73 -4.10 9.84
N ALA A 145 9.32 -4.27 8.58
CA ALA A 145 8.55 -5.45 8.18
C ALA A 145 9.43 -6.70 8.10
N GLN A 146 8.88 -7.84 8.55
CA GLN A 146 9.53 -9.15 8.51
C GLN A 146 9.23 -9.92 7.21
N CYS A 147 8.47 -9.32 6.29
CA CYS A 147 8.08 -9.90 5.02
C CYS A 147 8.43 -8.96 3.84
N ALA A 148 8.28 -9.45 2.61
CA ALA A 148 8.48 -8.65 1.42
C ALA A 148 7.53 -7.43 1.39
N VAL A 149 8.08 -6.23 1.23
CA VAL A 149 7.31 -4.99 1.08
C VAL A 149 7.41 -4.47 -0.34
N VAL A 150 6.25 -4.31 -0.99
CA VAL A 150 6.13 -3.87 -2.38
C VAL A 150 5.27 -2.61 -2.46
N GLN A 151 5.82 -1.56 -3.04
CA GLN A 151 5.10 -0.34 -3.37
C GLN A 151 4.65 -0.36 -4.83
N VAL A 152 3.38 -0.04 -5.07
CA VAL A 152 2.82 0.06 -6.42
C VAL A 152 2.36 1.50 -6.71
N CYS A 153 2.85 2.04 -7.81
CA CYS A 153 2.59 3.40 -8.26
C CYS A 153 1.31 3.49 -9.10
N ARG A 154 0.41 4.40 -8.73
CA ARG A 154 -0.88 4.60 -9.41
C ARG A 154 -0.84 5.66 -10.53
N CYS A 155 0.13 6.56 -10.56
CA CYS A 155 0.11 7.69 -11.50
C CYS A 155 0.62 7.29 -12.90
N GLY A 156 0.14 7.95 -13.95
CA GLY A 156 0.64 7.81 -15.34
C GLY A 156 2.10 8.19 -15.55
N VAL A 157 2.78 8.68 -14.52
CA VAL A 157 4.16 9.17 -14.58
C VAL A 157 5.10 8.08 -14.06
N VAL A 158 5.83 7.47 -14.98
CA VAL A 158 6.88 6.51 -14.69
C VAL A 158 8.15 7.26 -14.33
N TRP A 159 8.64 7.07 -13.11
CA TRP A 159 9.93 7.59 -12.69
C TRP A 159 11.02 6.62 -13.12
N ARG A 160 11.80 6.98 -14.14
CA ARG A 160 12.99 6.21 -14.50
C ARG A 160 14.07 6.50 -13.45
N ARG A 161 14.55 5.46 -12.77
CA ARG A 161 15.73 5.58 -11.90
C ARG A 161 16.94 5.86 -12.79
N VAL A 162 17.53 7.05 -12.67
CA VAL A 162 18.81 7.39 -13.29
C VAL A 162 19.86 7.49 -12.18
N GLY A 163 20.70 6.45 -12.05
CA GLY A 163 21.83 6.44 -11.11
C GLY A 163 21.52 6.06 -9.65
N SER A 164 22.59 5.85 -8.87
CA SER A 164 22.56 5.60 -7.43
C SER A 164 22.37 6.91 -6.67
N ASN A 165 21.28 6.98 -5.91
CA ASN A 165 20.96 7.97 -4.87
C ASN A 165 20.38 9.34 -5.25
N VAL A 166 19.91 9.59 -6.48
CA VAL A 166 19.12 10.81 -6.75
C VAL A 166 17.84 10.49 -7.53
N PHE A 167 16.70 10.66 -6.87
CA PHE A 167 15.42 10.82 -7.53
C PHE A 167 15.32 12.29 -7.95
N SER A 168 15.62 12.62 -9.21
CA SER A 168 15.36 13.94 -9.75
C SER A 168 13.86 14.13 -9.90
N ASP A 169 13.29 15.25 -9.44
CA ASP A 169 11.90 15.62 -9.70
C ASP A 169 11.65 15.75 -11.21
N PRO A 170 10.41 15.56 -11.70
CA PRO A 170 10.16 15.65 -13.11
C PRO A 170 10.24 17.14 -13.49
N PRO A 171 10.64 17.47 -14.72
CA PRO A 171 10.91 18.86 -15.11
C PRO A 171 9.72 19.83 -14.94
N TYR A 172 8.50 19.31 -14.71
CA TYR A 172 7.29 20.11 -14.55
C TYR A 172 6.87 20.41 -13.09
N LEU A 173 7.55 19.89 -12.06
CA LEU A 173 7.25 20.19 -10.64
C LEU A 173 8.17 21.26 -10.01
N ALA A 174 9.00 21.92 -10.81
CA ALA A 174 9.92 22.98 -10.37
C ALA A 174 9.44 24.40 -10.71
N GLN A 175 8.13 24.59 -10.97
CA GLN A 175 7.51 25.91 -11.16
C GLN A 175 6.47 26.17 -10.06
#